data_AF-A0A0A0JXU0-F1
#
_entry.id   AF-A0A0A0JXU0-F1
#
_cell.length_a   1.000
_cell.length_b   1.000
_cell.length_c   1.000
_cell.angle_alpha   90.00
_cell.angle_beta   90.00
_cell.angle_gamma   90.00
#
_symmetry.space_group_name_H-M   'P 1'
#
loop_
_entity.id
_entity.type
_entity.pdbx_description
1 polymer ?
#
loop_
_entity_poly.entity_id
_entity_poly.type
_entity_poly.pdbx_seq_one_letter_code
_entity_poly.pdbx_strand_id
1 'polypeptide(L)' 'MCRVLDGKVDIAFSETLEAEDIDDGYILGCQARAASERVVIEF' A
#
# COMPACT_ATOMS: atom_id res chain seq x y z
N MET A 1 0.40 6.00 -8.37
CA MET A 1 0.07 5.79 -6.96
C MET A 1 -1.15 4.88 -6.96
N CYS A 2 -1.13 3.77 -6.23
CA CYS A 2 -2.25 2.84 -6.21
C CYS A 2 -2.92 2.91 -4.83
N ARG A 3 -4.17 2.47 -4.72
CA ARG A 3 -4.88 2.39 -3.44
C ARG A 3 -5.30 0.96 -3.14
N VAL A 4 -5.11 0.51 -1.89
CA VAL A 4 -5.62 -0.78 -1.42
C VAL A 4 -7.11 -0.66 -1.16
N LEU A 5 -7.90 -1.53 -1.80
CA LEU A 5 -9.33 -1.65 -1.59
C LEU A 5 -9.66 -2.78 -0.61
N ASP A 6 -8.86 -3.86 -0.63
CA ASP A 6 -9.03 -5.03 0.24
C ASP A 6 -7.70 -5.76 0.44
N GLY A 7 -7.50 -6.36 1.63
CA GLY A 7 -6.25 -7.01 2.03
C GLY A 7 -5.26 -6.07 2.73
N LYS A 8 -4.03 -6.56 2.94
CA LYS A 8 -2.95 -5.84 3.62
C LYS A 8 -1.68 -5.86 2.78
N VAL A 9 -0.94 -4.76 2.81
CA VAL A 9 0.39 -4.68 2.23
C VAL A 9 1.36 -4.11 3.25
N ASP A 10 2.60 -4.59 3.20
CA ASP A 10 3.72 -3.99 3.88
C ASP A 10 4.46 -3.09 2.90
N ILE A 11 4.84 -1.90 3.35
CA ILE A 11 5.65 -0.95 2.58
C ILE A 11 6.96 -0.75 3.34
N ALA A 12 8.08 -0.94 2.63
CA ALA A 12 9.37 -0.51 3.15
C ALA A 12 9.37 1.02 3.25
N PHE A 13 9.92 1.57 4.35
CA PHE A 13 9.97 3.00 4.65
C PHE A 13 10.11 3.86 3.38
N SER A 14 9.13 4.72 3.14
CA SER A 14 9.03 5.59 1.97
C SER A 14 9.25 7.03 2.40
N GLU A 15 10.15 7.75 1.73
CA GLU A 15 10.29 9.21 1.90
C GLU A 15 9.20 10.01 1.16
N THR A 16 8.36 9.33 0.38
CA THR A 16 7.34 9.94 -0.50
C THR A 16 5.92 9.84 0.06
N LEU A 17 5.67 8.91 0.99
CA LEU A 17 4.35 8.70 1.61
C LEU A 17 4.48 8.89 3.10
N GLU A 18 3.60 9.69 3.68
CA GLU A 18 3.50 9.83 5.13
C GLU A 18 2.72 8.64 5.71
N ALA A 19 2.83 8.45 7.03
CA ALA A 19 2.11 7.35 7.71
C ALA A 19 0.59 7.44 7.52
N GLU A 20 0.04 8.66 7.46
CA GLU A 20 -1.39 8.91 7.24
C GLU A 20 -1.84 8.49 5.83
N ASP A 21 -1.01 8.70 4.80
CA ASP A 21 -1.30 8.24 3.44
C ASP A 21 -1.40 6.70 3.38
N ILE A 22 -0.53 6.00 4.12
CA ILE A 22 -0.53 4.53 4.19
C ILE A 22 -1.79 4.04 4.89
N ASP A 23 -2.23 4.71 5.96
CA ASP A 23 -3.43 4.37 6.71
C ASP A 23 -4.71 4.59 5.86
N ASP A 24 -4.71 5.61 5.01
CA ASP A 24 -5.75 5.85 4.00
C ASP A 24 -5.73 4.84 2.82
N GLY A 25 -4.73 3.96 2.82
CA GLY A 25 -4.57 2.86 1.87
C GLY A 25 -3.77 3.22 0.63
N TYR A 26 -3.08 4.36 0.59
CA TYR A 26 -2.22 4.74 -0.54
C TYR A 26 -0.87 4.03 -0.47
N ILE A 27 -0.47 3.47 -1.62
CA ILE A 27 0.71 2.62 -1.71
C ILE A 27 1.54 2.94 -2.95
N LEU A 28 2.86 2.72 -2.82
CA LEU A 28 3.77 2.67 -3.96
C LEU A 28 3.86 1.23 -4.44
N GLY A 29 3.16 0.90 -5.53
CA GLY A 29 3.10 -0.47 -6.05
C GLY A 29 4.46 -1.13 -6.35
N CYS A 30 5.51 -0.34 -6.61
CA CYS A 30 6.87 -0.85 -6.78
C CYS A 30 7.58 -1.24 -5.46
N GLN A 31 7.14 -0.69 -4.33
CA GLN A 31 7.73 -0.90 -3.00
C GLN A 31 6.80 -1.67 -2.05
N ALA A 32 5.53 -1.85 -2.42
CA ALA A 32 4.54 -2.57 -1.66
C ALA A 32 4.68 -4.09 -1.85
N ARG A 33 4.57 -4.84 -0.76
CA ARG A 33 4.54 -6.30 -0.76
C ARG A 33 3.26 -6.79 -0.10
N ALA A 34 2.59 -7.78 -0.69
CA ALA A 34 1.40 -8.38 -0.09
C ALA A 34 1.73 -9.00 1.28
N ALA A 35 0.98 -8.58 2.30
CA ALA A 35 1.05 -9.08 3.68
C ALA A 35 -0.14 -9.98 4.04
N SER A 36 -1.08 -10.16 3.10
CA SER A 36 -2.23 -11.08 3.18
C SER A 36 -2.26 -12.02 1.97
N GLU A 37 -3.06 -13.09 2.05
CA GLU A 37 -3.23 -14.07 0.95
C GLU A 37 -3.78 -13.44 -0.34
N ARG A 38 -4.63 -12.43 -0.20
CA ARG A 38 -5.22 -11.67 -1.30
C ARG A 38 -5.09 -10.18 -1.03
N VAL A 39 -4.77 -9.42 -2.08
CA VAL A 39 -4.76 -7.96 -2.08
C VAL A 39 -5.48 -7.48 -3.34
N VAL A 40 -6.37 -6.50 -3.19
CA VAL A 40 -7.07 -5.83 -4.28
C VAL A 40 -6.67 -4.37 -4.28
N ILE A 41 -6.24 -3.86 -5.43
CA ILE A 41 -5.80 -2.47 -5.60
C ILE A 41 -6.51 -1.81 -6.78
N GLU A 42 -6.61 -0.49 -6.70
CA GLU A 42 -7.03 0.41 -7.78
C GLU A 42 -5.82 1.24 -8.28
N PHE A 43 -5.76 1.46 -9.60
CA PHE A 43 -4.68 2.21 -10.28
C PHE A 43 -5.12 3.62 -10.67
#